data_AF-A0A7C2Z727-F1
#
_entry.id   AF-A0A7C2Z727-F1
#
_cell.length_a   1.000
_cell.length_b   1.000
_cell.length_c   1.000
_cell.angle_alpha   90.00
_cell.angle_beta   90.00
_cell.angle_gamma   90.00
#
_symmetry.space_group_name_H-M   'P 1'
#
loop_
_entity.id
_entity.type
_entity.pdbx_description
1 polymer ?
#
loop_
_entity_poly.entity_id
_entity_poly.type
_entity_poly.pdbx_seq_one_letter_code
_entity_poly.pdbx_strand_id
1 'polypeptide(L)'
;MRIVQHNRKRIREVLEPPNLIEIQYNSYRWFLEEGLKELFQTFSPIYDMTGNYFLEFGDYCLGEPKYSVEECREREMTFAIPLRVKVRFGKVDGEVQESEIYLGDLPLMTEGGTFIVNGRERVIISQLNRTAGIHFPSPYLSSTGREMMSRAFSKVLQMQIIPAEGPWLDGGTDPQNVIRLKVHQSKHLPITQIIKAFAHYEEARVPAELELERAVGWRMLEPVVLAGRTLLEPGDVLTLDLLENLPA
;
A
#
# COMPACT_ATOMS: atom_id res chain seq x y z
N MET A 1 -18.30 26.50 43.71
CA MET A 1 -17.65 25.85 44.88
C MET A 1 -16.48 25.02 44.35
N ARG A 2 -15.22 25.38 44.63
CA ARG A 2 -14.05 24.58 44.21
C ARG A 2 -13.79 23.52 45.26
N ILE A 3 -13.92 22.25 44.88
CA ILE A 3 -13.59 21.12 45.73
C ILE A 3 -12.07 20.98 45.73
N VAL A 4 -11.42 21.22 46.87
CA VAL A 4 -9.97 21.04 47.02
C VAL A 4 -9.71 19.59 47.46
N GLN A 5 -9.13 18.79 46.56
CA GLN A 5 -8.66 17.44 46.88
C GLN A 5 -7.18 17.48 47.29
N HIS A 6 -6.86 16.86 48.44
CA HIS A 6 -5.49 16.74 48.92
C HIS A 6 -4.74 15.66 48.13
N ASN A 7 -3.68 16.04 47.43
CA ASN A 7 -2.83 15.12 46.68
C ASN A 7 -1.58 14.77 47.52
N ARG A 8 -1.36 13.46 47.78
CA ARG A 8 -0.19 12.95 48.56
C ARG A 8 0.97 12.47 47.68
N LYS A 9 0.94 12.70 46.36
CA LYS A 9 1.99 12.25 45.44
C LYS A 9 3.33 12.93 45.77
N ARG A 10 4.38 12.12 45.93
CA ARG A 10 5.76 12.56 46.22
C ARG A 10 6.60 12.79 44.96
N ILE A 11 6.04 12.52 43.78
CA ILE A 11 6.69 12.69 42.49
C ILE A 11 6.13 13.95 41.85
N ARG A 12 7.02 14.84 41.40
CA ARG A 12 6.65 16.09 40.72
C ARG A 12 6.08 15.76 39.34
N GLU A 13 4.97 16.38 38.99
CA GLU A 13 4.40 16.32 37.65
C GLU A 13 5.27 17.19 36.73
N VAL A 14 5.84 16.58 35.70
CA VAL A 14 6.80 17.23 34.77
C VAL A 14 6.09 17.79 33.54
N LEU A 15 4.96 17.18 33.16
CA LEU A 15 4.14 17.55 32.01
C LEU A 15 2.67 17.47 32.39
N GLU A 16 1.88 18.40 31.86
CA GLU A 16 0.43 18.36 32.00
C GLU A 16 -0.15 17.22 31.15
N PRO A 17 -1.29 16.62 31.57
CA PRO A 17 -1.97 15.62 30.77
C PRO A 17 -2.35 16.20 29.40
N PRO A 18 -2.05 15.50 28.29
CA PRO A 18 -2.45 15.95 26.97
C PRO A 18 -3.95 15.86 26.79
N ASN A 19 -4.46 16.48 25.73
CA ASN A 19 -5.86 16.34 25.34
C ASN A 19 -6.11 14.88 24.89
N LEU A 20 -6.95 14.15 25.62
CA LEU A 20 -7.18 12.72 25.41
C LEU A 20 -7.94 12.39 24.11
N ILE A 21 -8.60 13.37 23.50
CA ILE A 21 -9.32 13.22 22.22
C ILE A 21 -8.56 13.83 21.04
N GLU A 22 -7.36 14.37 21.28
CA GLU A 22 -6.53 15.03 20.27
C GLU A 22 -6.20 14.14 19.07
N ILE A 23 -5.97 12.85 19.32
CA ILE A 23 -5.66 11.88 18.25
C ILE A 23 -6.78 11.83 17.20
N GLN A 24 -8.04 11.87 17.64
CA GLN A 24 -9.19 11.83 16.73
C GLN A 24 -9.28 13.12 15.91
N TYR A 25 -9.10 14.27 16.57
CA TYR A 25 -9.12 15.58 15.92
C TYR A 25 -8.01 15.76 14.90
N ASN A 26 -6.78 15.45 15.29
CA ASN A 26 -5.62 15.66 14.43
C ASN A 26 -5.70 14.74 13.21
N SER A 27 -6.13 13.49 13.37
CA SER A 27 -6.34 12.56 12.27
C SER A 27 -7.39 13.06 11.28
N TYR A 28 -8.55 13.53 11.79
CA TYR A 28 -9.63 13.99 10.92
C TYR A 28 -9.32 15.35 10.27
N ARG A 29 -8.65 16.26 10.99
CA ARG A 29 -8.14 17.52 10.41
C ARG A 29 -7.17 17.24 9.27
N TRP A 30 -6.19 16.37 9.51
CA TRP A 30 -5.24 15.96 8.48
C TRP A 30 -5.94 15.35 7.26
N PHE A 31 -6.94 14.48 7.49
CA PHE A 31 -7.72 13.91 6.41
C PHE A 31 -8.43 14.98 5.56
N LEU A 32 -9.04 15.98 6.20
CA LEU A 32 -9.70 17.06 5.49
C LEU A 32 -8.72 17.95 4.74
N GLU A 33 -7.60 18.34 5.35
CA GLU A 33 -6.66 19.33 4.80
C GLU A 33 -5.71 18.75 3.75
N GLU A 34 -5.14 17.57 4.03
CA GLU A 34 -4.10 16.93 3.22
C GLU A 34 -4.59 15.64 2.57
N GLY A 35 -5.23 14.75 3.35
CA GLY A 35 -5.59 13.41 2.90
C GLY A 35 -6.54 13.39 1.69
N LEU A 36 -7.54 14.28 1.64
CA LEU A 36 -8.44 14.41 0.48
C LEU A 36 -7.67 14.83 -0.78
N LYS A 37 -6.71 15.73 -0.65
CA LYS A 37 -5.90 16.20 -1.77
C LYS A 37 -5.00 15.09 -2.31
N GLU A 38 -4.31 14.37 -1.42
CA GLU A 38 -3.48 13.22 -1.78
C GLU A 38 -4.31 12.12 -2.47
N LEU A 39 -5.52 11.88 -1.98
CA LEU A 39 -6.44 10.90 -2.56
C LEU A 39 -6.81 11.27 -4.00
N PHE A 40 -7.21 12.53 -4.25
CA PHE A 40 -7.55 12.97 -5.61
C PHE A 40 -6.35 12.95 -6.55
N GLN A 41 -5.16 13.31 -6.06
CA GLN A 41 -3.92 13.23 -6.83
C GLN A 41 -3.54 11.79 -7.20
N THR A 42 -3.80 10.82 -6.31
CA THR A 42 -3.48 9.41 -6.55
C THR A 42 -4.27 8.82 -7.72
N PHE A 43 -5.53 9.24 -7.89
CA PHE A 43 -6.37 8.76 -9.00
C PHE A 43 -6.26 9.61 -10.27
N SER A 44 -5.58 10.76 -10.22
CA SER A 44 -5.55 11.72 -11.32
C SER A 44 -4.20 11.68 -12.06
N PRO A 45 -4.18 11.76 -13.40
CA PRO A 45 -5.32 11.79 -14.32
C PRO A 45 -5.84 10.39 -14.68
N ILE A 46 -7.15 10.28 -14.93
CA ILE A 46 -7.79 9.06 -15.45
C ILE A 46 -7.92 9.20 -16.96
N TYR A 47 -7.42 8.22 -17.71
CA TYR A 47 -7.55 8.15 -19.16
C TYR A 47 -8.60 7.14 -19.60
N ASP A 48 -9.23 7.38 -20.75
CA ASP A 48 -10.05 6.38 -21.43
C ASP A 48 -9.18 5.25 -22.03
N MET A 49 -9.81 4.15 -22.44
CA MET A 49 -9.08 3.00 -23.00
C MET A 49 -8.30 3.34 -24.28
N THR A 50 -8.66 4.41 -24.98
CA THR A 50 -7.98 4.86 -26.19
C THR A 50 -6.89 5.90 -25.94
N GLY A 51 -6.77 6.43 -24.71
CA GLY A 51 -5.84 7.49 -24.34
C GLY A 51 -6.16 8.87 -24.92
N ASN A 52 -7.32 9.03 -25.58
CA ASN A 52 -7.71 10.29 -26.22
C ASN A 52 -8.40 11.24 -25.26
N TYR A 53 -9.13 10.72 -24.27
CA TYR A 53 -9.86 11.51 -23.29
C TYR A 53 -9.25 11.35 -21.91
N PHE A 54 -9.26 12.44 -21.14
CA PHE A 54 -8.78 12.44 -19.76
C PHE A 54 -9.77 13.11 -18.82
N LEU A 55 -9.71 12.71 -17.56
CA LEU A 55 -10.38 13.30 -16.41
C LEU A 55 -9.33 13.59 -15.34
N GLU A 56 -9.21 14.85 -14.94
CA GLU A 56 -8.26 15.32 -13.94
C GLU A 56 -9.01 15.92 -12.76
N PHE A 57 -8.71 15.44 -11.55
CA PHE A 57 -9.21 16.04 -10.32
C PHE A 57 -8.30 17.18 -9.89
N GLY A 58 -8.89 18.36 -9.70
CA GLY A 58 -8.22 19.54 -9.16
C GLY A 58 -8.54 19.77 -7.68
N ASP A 59 -8.67 21.04 -7.29
CA ASP A 59 -9.00 21.42 -5.92
C ASP A 59 -10.41 20.98 -5.51
N TYR A 60 -10.60 20.75 -4.21
CA TYR A 60 -11.90 20.48 -3.61
C TYR A 60 -12.39 21.68 -2.77
N CYS A 61 -13.69 21.76 -2.61
CA CYS A 61 -14.37 22.75 -1.77
C CYS A 61 -15.32 22.02 -0.82
N LEU A 62 -15.14 22.28 0.47
CA LEU A 62 -16.03 21.83 1.54
C LEU A 62 -17.02 22.95 1.83
N GLY A 63 -18.31 22.66 1.72
CA GLY A 63 -19.35 23.61 2.11
C GLY A 63 -19.66 23.58 3.61
N GLU A 64 -20.73 24.26 3.99
CA GLU A 64 -21.18 24.34 5.38
C GLU A 64 -22.20 23.23 5.70
N PRO A 65 -22.27 22.79 6.98
CA PRO A 65 -23.26 21.81 7.39
C PRO A 65 -24.67 22.38 7.27
N LYS A 66 -25.59 21.59 6.71
CA LYS A 66 -26.98 22.03 6.44
C LYS A 66 -27.82 22.19 7.72
N TYR A 67 -27.48 21.47 8.78
CA TYR A 67 -28.24 21.38 10.04
C TYR A 67 -27.29 21.37 11.23
N SER A 68 -27.78 21.75 12.40
CA SER A 68 -27.00 21.66 13.64
C SER A 68 -26.88 20.20 14.13
N VAL A 69 -25.96 19.99 15.07
CA VAL A 69 -25.75 18.69 15.74
C VAL A 69 -27.03 18.22 16.44
N GLU A 70 -27.76 19.12 17.10
CA GLU A 70 -29.01 18.85 17.80
C GLU A 70 -30.13 18.50 16.82
N GLU A 71 -30.29 19.26 15.74
CA GLU A 71 -31.30 18.99 14.71
C GLU A 71 -31.07 17.64 14.04
N CYS A 72 -29.81 17.27 13.77
CA CYS A 72 -29.49 15.97 13.21
C CYS A 72 -29.87 14.82 14.15
N ARG A 73 -29.74 14.99 15.47
CA ARG A 73 -30.16 13.99 16.47
C ARG A 73 -31.67 13.85 16.51
N GLU A 74 -32.40 14.96 16.55
CA GLU A 74 -33.87 14.97 16.67
C GLU A 74 -34.56 14.42 15.41
N ARG A 75 -34.02 14.73 14.22
CA ARG A 75 -34.62 14.38 12.94
C ARG A 75 -34.07 13.11 12.31
N GLU A 76 -33.26 12.36 13.06
CA GLU A 76 -32.60 11.14 12.58
C GLU A 76 -31.74 11.35 11.32
N MET A 77 -31.11 12.52 11.18
CA MET A 77 -30.27 12.89 10.03
C MET A 77 -28.77 12.69 10.32
N THR A 78 -27.95 12.75 9.28
CA THR A 78 -26.48 12.69 9.39
C THR A 78 -25.92 14.11 9.39
N PHE A 79 -25.03 14.41 10.34
CA PHE A 79 -24.32 15.69 10.40
C PHE A 79 -23.16 15.65 9.40
N ALA A 80 -23.31 16.35 8.28
CA ALA A 80 -22.41 16.27 7.14
C ALA A 80 -22.30 17.60 6.39
N ILE A 81 -21.20 17.73 5.64
CA ILE A 81 -20.88 18.88 4.79
C ILE A 81 -20.82 18.46 3.31
N PRO A 82 -21.30 19.27 2.37
CA PRO A 82 -21.22 18.94 0.95
C PRO A 82 -19.77 19.06 0.45
N LEU A 83 -19.27 18.00 -0.18
CA LEU A 83 -17.97 17.94 -0.85
C LEU A 83 -18.15 18.17 -2.35
N ARG A 84 -17.52 19.22 -2.86
CA ARG A 84 -17.42 19.51 -4.30
C ARG A 84 -15.98 19.46 -4.74
N VAL A 85 -15.75 19.05 -5.99
CA VAL A 85 -14.41 18.96 -6.57
C VAL A 85 -14.42 19.62 -7.94
N LYS A 86 -13.40 20.42 -8.22
CA LYS A 86 -13.14 20.96 -9.55
C LYS A 86 -12.53 19.86 -10.40
N VAL A 87 -13.19 19.54 -11.50
CA VAL A 87 -12.76 18.49 -12.41
C VAL A 87 -12.53 19.11 -13.77
N ARG A 88 -11.42 18.73 -14.41
CA ARG A 88 -11.09 19.08 -15.78
C ARG A 88 -11.26 17.83 -16.62
N PHE A 89 -12.00 17.91 -17.71
CA PHE A 89 -12.18 16.77 -18.61
C PHE A 89 -12.18 17.23 -20.05
N GLY A 90 -11.65 16.40 -20.93
CA GLY A 90 -11.51 16.79 -22.33
C GLY A 90 -10.69 15.80 -23.13
N LYS A 91 -10.39 16.21 -24.37
CA LYS A 91 -9.49 15.46 -25.25
C LYS A 91 -8.07 15.99 -25.07
N VAL A 92 -7.05 15.13 -25.14
CA VAL A 92 -5.63 15.50 -24.96
C VAL A 92 -5.20 16.64 -25.89
N ASP A 93 -5.61 16.58 -27.17
CA ASP A 93 -5.30 17.60 -28.19
C ASP A 93 -6.49 18.52 -28.52
N GLY A 94 -7.48 18.63 -27.62
CA GLY A 94 -8.74 19.31 -27.90
C GLY A 94 -9.17 20.28 -26.81
N GLU A 95 -10.46 20.61 -26.83
CA GLU A 95 -11.05 21.47 -25.82
C GLU A 95 -11.09 20.76 -24.46
N VAL A 96 -10.74 21.51 -23.42
CA VAL A 96 -10.80 21.09 -22.02
C VAL A 96 -11.94 21.85 -21.36
N GLN A 97 -12.86 21.13 -20.73
CA GLN A 97 -13.94 21.69 -19.94
C GLN A 97 -13.61 21.58 -18.46
N GLU A 98 -13.80 22.68 -17.74
CA GLU A 98 -13.67 22.71 -16.28
C GLU A 98 -15.06 22.82 -15.67
N SER A 99 -15.33 22.01 -14.65
CA SER A 99 -16.62 22.00 -13.96
C SER A 99 -16.45 21.69 -12.49
N GLU A 100 -17.28 22.29 -11.65
CA GLU A 100 -17.37 21.92 -10.24
C GLU A 100 -18.45 20.84 -10.09
N ILE A 101 -18.06 19.67 -9.60
CA ILE A 101 -18.93 18.50 -9.44
C ILE A 101 -19.16 18.25 -7.96
N TYR A 102 -20.42 18.06 -7.58
CA TYR A 102 -20.78 17.57 -6.26
C TYR A 102 -20.53 16.06 -6.17
N LEU A 103 -19.62 15.64 -5.28
CA LEU A 103 -19.29 14.23 -5.08
C LEU A 103 -20.18 13.56 -4.03
N GLY A 104 -20.62 14.30 -3.01
CA GLY A 104 -21.42 13.76 -1.93
C GLY A 104 -21.35 14.60 -0.65
N ASP A 105 -22.08 14.15 0.37
CA ASP A 105 -22.04 14.74 1.70
C ASP A 105 -21.04 13.94 2.56
N LEU A 106 -20.03 14.61 3.13
CA LEU A 106 -19.01 14.05 4.00
C LEU A 106 -19.41 14.23 5.47
N PRO A 107 -19.52 13.16 6.29
CA PRO A 107 -19.84 13.29 7.72
C PRO A 107 -18.81 14.15 8.44
N LEU A 108 -19.26 15.17 9.18
CA LEU A 108 -18.41 16.11 9.90
C LEU A 108 -18.25 15.68 11.36
N MET A 109 -17.04 15.80 11.90
CA MET A 109 -16.76 15.51 13.31
C MET A 109 -17.30 16.63 14.22
N THR A 110 -17.95 16.25 15.31
CA THR A 110 -18.43 17.18 16.35
C THR A 110 -17.31 17.61 17.29
N GLU A 111 -17.57 18.62 18.14
CA GLU A 111 -16.67 19.04 19.24
C GLU A 111 -16.47 17.97 20.34
N GLY A 112 -17.18 16.85 20.28
CA GLY A 112 -16.94 15.69 21.12
C GLY A 112 -15.98 14.65 20.53
N GLY A 113 -15.49 14.83 19.30
CA GLY A 113 -14.72 13.81 18.58
C GLY A 113 -15.59 12.65 18.07
N THR A 114 -16.89 12.87 17.92
CA THR A 114 -17.88 11.88 17.47
C THR A 114 -18.54 12.32 16.16
N PHE A 115 -19.21 11.39 15.47
CA PHE A 115 -19.98 11.64 14.25
C PHE A 115 -21.45 11.32 14.48
N ILE A 116 -22.36 12.11 13.92
CA ILE A 116 -23.78 11.78 13.92
C ILE A 116 -24.14 11.16 12.59
N VAL A 117 -24.57 9.89 12.61
CA VAL A 117 -25.01 9.15 11.43
C VAL A 117 -26.40 8.62 11.69
N ASN A 118 -27.37 9.09 10.89
CA ASN A 118 -28.80 8.77 11.03
C ASN A 118 -29.31 9.01 12.47
N GLY A 119 -29.06 10.20 13.02
CA GLY A 119 -29.44 10.63 14.36
C GLY A 119 -28.64 10.03 15.52
N ARG A 120 -27.75 9.07 15.26
CA ARG A 120 -27.00 8.38 16.30
C ARG A 120 -25.55 8.80 16.32
N GLU A 121 -25.02 9.05 17.51
CA GLU A 121 -23.60 9.26 17.69
C GLU A 121 -22.81 7.97 17.48
N ARG A 122 -21.69 8.11 16.77
CA ARG A 122 -20.75 7.05 16.47
C ARG A 122 -19.33 7.57 16.69
N VAL A 123 -18.46 6.68 17.14
CA VAL A 123 -17.04 6.96 17.31
C VAL A 123 -16.26 6.04 16.39
N ILE A 124 -15.32 6.62 15.64
CA ILE A 124 -14.37 5.84 14.86
C ILE A 124 -13.22 5.47 15.80
N ILE A 125 -12.97 4.17 15.95
CA ILE A 125 -11.88 3.66 16.78
C ILE A 125 -10.65 3.39 15.92
N SER A 126 -9.48 3.75 16.45
CA SER A 126 -8.21 3.44 15.80
C SER A 126 -8.00 1.92 15.78
N GLN A 127 -7.72 1.39 14.59
CA GLN A 127 -7.39 -0.02 14.41
C GLN A 127 -5.88 -0.20 14.47
N LEU A 128 -5.43 -1.29 15.12
CA LEU A 128 -4.04 -1.70 15.13
C LEU A 128 -3.82 -2.78 14.08
N ASN A 129 -3.32 -2.36 12.92
CA ASN A 129 -3.01 -3.24 11.80
C ASN A 129 -1.49 -3.50 11.72
N ARG A 130 -1.12 -4.58 11.02
CA ARG A 130 0.30 -4.87 10.73
C ARG A 130 0.83 -3.82 9.76
N THR A 131 2.02 -3.31 10.04
CA THR A 131 2.71 -2.38 9.13
C THR A 131 3.07 -3.09 7.82
N ALA A 132 2.94 -2.36 6.71
CA ALA A 132 3.51 -2.78 5.45
C ALA A 132 5.03 -2.94 5.59
N GLY A 133 5.58 -3.99 4.98
CA GLY A 133 7.00 -4.32 5.06
C GLY A 133 7.26 -5.82 5.00
N ILE A 134 8.50 -6.17 5.30
CA ILE A 134 8.98 -7.56 5.32
C ILE A 134 9.05 -8.03 6.77
N HIS A 135 8.34 -9.10 7.07
CA HIS A 135 8.28 -9.71 8.38
C HIS A 135 8.89 -11.10 8.33
N PHE A 136 9.67 -11.46 9.35
CA PHE A 136 10.23 -12.80 9.53
C PHE A 136 9.66 -13.40 10.81
N PRO A 137 8.52 -14.12 10.73
CA PRO A 137 7.92 -14.76 11.89
C PRO A 137 8.89 -15.75 12.54
N SER A 138 8.87 -15.82 13.87
CA SER A 138 9.70 -16.77 14.61
C SER A 138 9.39 -18.21 14.19
N PRO A 139 10.40 -19.02 13.85
CA PRO A 139 10.18 -20.42 13.47
C PRO A 139 9.71 -21.28 14.65
N TYR A 140 9.91 -20.79 15.88
CA TYR A 140 9.58 -21.50 17.12
C TYR A 140 8.19 -21.18 17.66
N LEU A 141 7.56 -20.09 17.19
CA LEU A 141 6.26 -19.63 17.69
C LEU A 141 5.19 -19.79 16.60
N SER A 142 4.02 -20.25 17.00
CA SER A 142 2.84 -20.20 16.14
C SER A 142 2.36 -18.76 15.94
N SER A 143 1.45 -18.55 14.97
CA SER A 143 0.75 -17.27 14.79
C SER A 143 -0.05 -16.81 16.02
N THR A 144 -0.25 -17.70 17.01
CA THR A 144 -0.93 -17.45 18.29
C THR A 144 0.05 -17.39 19.47
N GLY A 145 1.36 -17.39 19.21
CA GLY A 145 2.40 -17.28 20.25
C GLY A 145 2.66 -18.57 21.04
N ARG A 146 2.20 -19.73 20.57
CA ARG A 146 2.51 -21.03 21.21
C ARG A 146 3.79 -21.61 20.64
N GLU A 147 4.63 -22.19 21.48
CA GLU A 147 5.83 -22.90 21.05
C GLU A 147 5.48 -24.10 20.16
N MET A 148 6.01 -24.12 18.94
CA MET A 148 5.87 -25.21 17.98
C MET A 148 7.18 -25.99 17.90
N MET A 149 7.37 -26.92 18.84
CA MET A 149 8.57 -27.76 18.90
C MET A 149 8.81 -28.60 17.63
N SER A 150 7.76 -28.91 16.86
CA SER A 150 7.87 -29.64 15.58
C SER A 150 8.57 -28.86 14.46
N ARG A 151 8.54 -27.52 14.50
CA ARG A 151 9.28 -26.64 13.55
C ARG A 151 10.71 -26.35 13.99
N ALA A 152 11.10 -26.73 15.20
CA ALA A 152 12.46 -26.54 15.69
C ALA A 152 13.45 -27.56 15.10
N PHE A 153 12.98 -28.77 14.76
CA PHE A 153 13.84 -29.86 14.26
C PHE A 153 14.27 -29.70 12.80
N SER A 154 13.50 -28.96 12.00
CA SER A 154 13.84 -28.60 10.62
C SER A 154 13.81 -27.07 10.56
N LYS A 155 14.92 -26.41 10.23
CA LYS A 155 15.07 -24.94 10.21
C LYS A 155 14.15 -24.28 9.16
N VAL A 156 12.84 -24.31 9.37
CA VAL A 156 11.80 -23.74 8.50
C VAL A 156 11.73 -22.25 8.79
N LEU A 157 12.42 -21.45 7.98
CA LEU A 157 12.33 -19.99 8.02
C LEU A 157 11.07 -19.52 7.27
N GLN A 158 10.35 -18.57 7.85
CA GLN A 158 9.18 -17.94 7.22
C GLN A 158 9.46 -16.49 6.87
N MET A 159 8.83 -16.01 5.81
CA MET A 159 8.89 -14.64 5.33
C MET A 159 7.50 -14.20 4.88
N GLN A 160 7.10 -13.00 5.27
CA GLN A 160 5.86 -12.36 4.84
C GLN A 160 6.18 -10.97 4.31
N ILE A 161 5.82 -10.71 3.06
CA ILE A 161 5.89 -9.40 2.43
C ILE A 161 4.47 -8.86 2.37
N ILE A 162 4.20 -7.86 3.21
CA ILE A 162 2.91 -7.19 3.32
C ILE A 162 3.07 -5.85 2.60
N PRO A 163 2.55 -5.68 1.37
CA PRO A 163 2.58 -4.39 0.72
C PRO A 163 1.58 -3.42 1.38
N ALA A 164 1.77 -2.11 1.16
CA ALA A 164 0.78 -1.11 1.57
C ALA A 164 -0.53 -1.29 0.79
N GLU A 165 -0.43 -1.62 -0.49
CA GLU A 165 -1.54 -1.94 -1.37
C GLU A 165 -1.24 -3.19 -2.20
N GLY A 166 -2.24 -4.02 -2.44
CA GLY A 166 -2.13 -5.21 -3.30
C GLY A 166 -1.89 -6.54 -2.58
N PRO A 167 -1.53 -7.59 -3.33
CA PRO A 167 -1.48 -8.95 -2.83
C PRO A 167 -0.26 -9.22 -1.96
N TRP A 168 -0.47 -9.89 -0.83
CA TRP A 168 0.62 -10.33 0.05
C TRP A 168 1.46 -11.41 -0.62
N LEU A 169 2.75 -11.43 -0.32
CA LEU A 169 3.63 -12.52 -0.71
C LEU A 169 4.15 -13.21 0.55
N ASP A 170 3.69 -14.42 0.79
CA ASP A 170 4.03 -15.19 1.99
C ASP A 170 4.77 -16.46 1.60
N GLY A 171 5.68 -16.92 2.44
CA GLY A 171 6.27 -18.24 2.24
C GLY A 171 7.44 -18.50 3.17
N GLY A 172 8.34 -19.34 2.70
CA GLY A 172 9.47 -19.77 3.49
C GLY A 172 10.14 -21.02 2.96
N THR A 173 11.03 -21.55 3.78
CA THR A 173 11.73 -22.81 3.51
C THR A 173 10.87 -23.96 3.99
N ASP A 174 10.69 -25.00 3.18
CA ASP A 174 10.03 -26.24 3.59
C ASP A 174 11.00 -27.19 4.35
N PRO A 175 10.52 -28.33 4.90
CA PRO A 175 11.41 -29.32 5.51
C PRO A 175 12.42 -29.98 4.56
N GLN A 176 12.24 -29.84 3.25
CA GLN A 176 13.11 -30.35 2.20
C GLN A 176 14.13 -29.30 1.71
N ASN A 177 14.27 -28.16 2.40
CA ASN A 177 15.13 -27.03 2.06
C ASN A 177 14.80 -26.34 0.71
N VAL A 178 13.56 -26.45 0.25
CA VAL A 178 13.02 -25.74 -0.91
C VAL A 178 12.28 -24.49 -0.45
N ILE A 179 12.65 -23.34 -0.99
CA ILE A 179 11.95 -22.08 -0.74
C ILE A 179 10.68 -22.04 -1.61
N ARG A 180 9.52 -21.97 -0.96
CA ARG A 180 8.21 -21.80 -1.62
C ARG A 180 7.51 -20.55 -1.14
N LEU A 181 6.91 -19.83 -2.08
CA LEU A 181 6.14 -18.63 -1.86
C LEU A 181 4.71 -18.81 -2.41
N LYS A 182 3.76 -18.09 -1.86
CA LYS A 182 2.40 -17.96 -2.38
C LYS A 182 2.11 -16.47 -2.58
N VAL A 183 1.36 -16.16 -3.63
CA VAL A 183 0.84 -14.82 -3.89
C VAL A 183 -0.60 -14.81 -3.42
N HIS A 184 -0.87 -14.10 -2.33
CA HIS A 184 -2.17 -14.03 -1.68
C HIS A 184 -2.75 -15.43 -1.35
N GLN A 185 -3.91 -15.78 -1.91
CA GLN A 185 -4.59 -17.07 -1.71
C GLN A 185 -4.21 -18.12 -2.77
N SER A 186 -3.14 -17.91 -3.54
CA SER A 186 -2.66 -18.87 -4.53
C SER A 186 -2.05 -20.12 -3.90
N LYS A 187 -1.80 -21.13 -4.74
CA LYS A 187 -0.97 -22.28 -4.37
C LYS A 187 0.47 -21.85 -4.10
N HIS A 188 1.17 -22.63 -3.28
CA HIS A 188 2.61 -22.49 -3.09
C HIS A 188 3.37 -22.86 -4.36
N LEU A 189 4.24 -21.97 -4.80
CA LEU A 189 5.14 -22.14 -5.92
C LEU A 189 6.59 -22.08 -5.44
N PRO A 190 7.51 -22.87 -6.01
CA PRO A 190 8.93 -22.66 -5.79
C PRO A 190 9.32 -21.22 -6.15
N ILE A 191 10.19 -20.60 -5.35
CA ILE A 191 10.65 -19.22 -5.59
C ILE A 191 11.25 -19.05 -7.00
N THR A 192 11.86 -20.11 -7.52
CA THR A 192 12.44 -20.13 -8.87
C THR A 192 11.41 -19.86 -9.97
N GLN A 193 10.15 -20.26 -9.79
CA GLN A 193 9.10 -19.94 -10.78
C GLN A 193 8.70 -18.48 -10.75
N ILE A 194 8.68 -17.88 -9.56
CA ILE A 194 8.40 -16.45 -9.41
C ILE A 194 9.56 -15.62 -9.97
N ILE A 195 10.81 -16.00 -9.70
CA ILE A 195 12.00 -15.37 -10.30
C ILE A 195 11.96 -15.46 -11.82
N LYS A 196 11.63 -16.63 -12.38
CA LYS A 196 11.47 -16.79 -13.85
C LYS A 196 10.38 -15.91 -14.43
N ALA A 197 9.23 -15.81 -13.74
CA ALA A 197 8.15 -14.93 -14.17
C ALA A 197 8.59 -13.44 -14.16
N PHE A 198 9.35 -13.04 -13.14
CA PHE A 198 9.87 -11.67 -13.04
C PHE A 198 11.01 -11.37 -14.01
N ALA A 199 11.82 -12.36 -14.41
CA ALA A 199 12.93 -12.16 -15.36
C ALA A 199 12.48 -11.59 -16.72
N HIS A 200 11.20 -11.73 -17.08
CA HIS A 200 10.64 -11.11 -18.29
C HIS A 200 10.48 -9.58 -18.17
N TYR A 201 10.36 -9.05 -16.95
CA TYR A 201 10.26 -7.61 -16.68
C TYR A 201 11.64 -7.02 -16.44
N GLU A 202 12.00 -5.97 -17.17
CA GLU A 202 13.32 -5.35 -17.15
C GLU A 202 13.69 -4.83 -15.76
N GLU A 203 12.73 -4.22 -15.07
CA GLU A 203 12.88 -3.62 -13.73
C GLU A 203 13.16 -4.65 -12.64
N ALA A 204 12.78 -5.91 -12.88
CA ALA A 204 12.97 -7.01 -11.95
C ALA A 204 14.18 -7.89 -12.31
N ARG A 205 14.89 -7.59 -13.41
CA ARG A 205 16.15 -8.25 -13.74
C ARG A 205 17.20 -7.76 -12.75
N VAL A 206 17.77 -8.70 -12.00
CA VAL A 206 18.97 -8.41 -11.20
C VAL A 206 20.15 -8.50 -12.17
N PRO A 207 20.85 -7.39 -12.47
CA PRO A 207 22.06 -7.46 -13.29
C PRO A 207 23.09 -8.29 -12.50
N ALA A 208 23.42 -9.45 -13.04
CA ALA A 208 24.46 -10.30 -12.51
C ALA A 208 25.56 -10.39 -13.57
N GLU A 209 26.74 -9.88 -13.22
CA GLU A 209 27.94 -10.15 -13.99
C GLU A 209 28.38 -11.57 -13.67
N LEU A 210 28.50 -12.39 -14.71
CA LEU A 210 28.86 -13.78 -14.61
C LEU A 210 29.70 -14.19 -15.80
N GLU A 211 30.75 -14.96 -15.52
CA GLU A 211 31.57 -15.59 -16.55
C GLU A 211 30.68 -16.38 -17.51
N LEU A 212 30.90 -16.22 -18.81
CA LEU A 212 30.07 -16.83 -19.85
C LEU A 212 30.05 -18.36 -19.73
N GLU A 213 31.15 -18.96 -19.27
CA GLU A 213 31.25 -20.40 -18.97
C GLU A 213 30.20 -20.89 -17.97
N ARG A 214 29.79 -20.04 -17.02
CA ARG A 214 28.79 -20.38 -16.00
C ARG A 214 27.35 -20.22 -16.50
N ALA A 215 27.16 -19.57 -17.64
CA ALA A 215 25.87 -19.37 -18.30
C ALA A 215 25.54 -20.46 -19.31
N VAL A 216 26.38 -21.49 -19.47
CA VAL A 216 26.12 -22.61 -20.40
C VAL A 216 24.78 -23.28 -20.05
N GLY A 217 23.94 -23.44 -21.07
CA GLY A 217 22.56 -23.94 -20.96
C GLY A 217 21.52 -22.86 -20.70
N TRP A 218 21.91 -21.60 -20.53
CA TRP A 218 20.98 -20.49 -20.35
C TRP A 218 20.48 -20.01 -21.70
N ARG A 219 19.22 -19.59 -21.73
CA ARG A 219 18.62 -18.94 -22.90
C ARG A 219 18.83 -17.44 -22.80
N MET A 220 19.37 -16.85 -23.84
CA MET A 220 19.59 -15.42 -23.95
C MET A 220 18.25 -14.68 -24.00
N LEU A 221 18.10 -13.65 -23.16
CA LEU A 221 16.92 -12.78 -23.15
C LEU A 221 17.13 -11.50 -23.98
N GLU A 222 18.39 -11.10 -24.13
CA GLU A 222 18.83 -9.91 -24.85
C GLU A 222 19.96 -10.29 -25.81
N PRO A 223 20.15 -9.54 -26.91
CA PRO A 223 21.25 -9.80 -27.82
C PRO A 223 22.59 -9.46 -27.15
N VAL A 224 23.59 -10.31 -27.37
CA VAL A 224 24.98 -9.98 -26.98
C VAL A 224 25.66 -9.34 -28.17
N VAL A 225 26.01 -8.07 -28.05
CA VAL A 225 26.66 -7.30 -29.12
C VAL A 225 28.08 -6.96 -28.72
N LEU A 226 29.04 -7.32 -29.56
CA LEU A 226 30.44 -6.93 -29.41
C LEU A 226 30.90 -6.18 -30.66
N ALA A 227 31.46 -4.98 -30.48
CA ALA A 227 31.98 -4.15 -31.57
C ALA A 227 31.00 -3.94 -32.74
N GLY A 228 29.70 -3.84 -32.45
CA GLY A 228 28.64 -3.61 -33.44
C GLY A 228 28.19 -4.86 -34.21
N ARG A 229 28.64 -6.07 -33.82
CA ARG A 229 28.14 -7.35 -34.34
C ARG A 229 27.37 -8.08 -33.25
N THR A 230 26.17 -8.53 -33.56
CA THR A 230 25.40 -9.42 -32.68
C THR A 230 26.03 -10.81 -32.71
N LEU A 231 26.51 -11.25 -31.56
CA LEU A 231 27.14 -12.57 -31.36
C LEU A 231 26.11 -13.63 -30.96
N LEU A 232 25.08 -13.25 -30.21
CA LEU A 232 23.97 -14.11 -29.78
C LEU A 232 22.66 -13.34 -29.88
N GLU A 233 21.61 -13.99 -30.40
CA GLU A 233 20.29 -13.41 -30.52
C GLU A 233 19.41 -13.77 -29.30
N PRO A 234 18.37 -12.98 -28.99
CA PRO A 234 17.36 -13.35 -28.00
C PRO A 234 16.72 -14.70 -28.36
N GLY A 235 16.72 -15.64 -27.42
CA GLY A 235 16.17 -16.99 -27.60
C GLY A 235 17.20 -18.08 -27.86
N ASP A 236 18.44 -17.71 -28.23
CA ASP A 236 19.55 -18.65 -28.37
C ASP A 236 19.92 -19.26 -27.01
N VAL A 237 20.35 -20.53 -27.02
CA VAL A 237 20.83 -21.21 -25.82
C VAL A 237 22.34 -21.25 -25.89
N LEU A 238 23.02 -20.77 -24.84
CA LEU A 238 24.48 -20.79 -24.78
C LEU A 238 24.97 -22.24 -24.65
N THR A 239 25.50 -22.82 -25.71
CA THR A 239 26.14 -24.14 -25.66
C THR A 239 27.66 -24.01 -25.50
N LEU A 240 28.33 -25.08 -25.08
CA LEU A 240 29.80 -25.11 -25.01
C LEU A 240 30.44 -24.83 -26.38
N ASP A 241 29.89 -25.42 -27.44
CA ASP A 241 30.38 -25.19 -28.80
C ASP A 241 30.23 -23.71 -29.23
N LEU A 242 29.11 -23.07 -28.87
CA LEU A 242 28.92 -21.64 -29.15
C LEU A 242 29.93 -20.81 -28.35
N LEU A 243 30.18 -21.16 -27.09
CA LEU A 243 31.13 -20.48 -26.22
C LEU A 243 32.55 -20.45 -26.79
N GLU A 244 33.03 -21.60 -27.27
CA GLU A 244 34.39 -21.75 -27.82
C GLU A 244 34.58 -20.96 -29.12
N ASN A 245 33.49 -20.65 -29.82
CA ASN A 245 33.48 -19.87 -31.05
C ASN A 245 33.27 -18.36 -30.83
N LEU A 246 33.02 -17.92 -29.60
CA LEU A 246 32.91 -16.50 -29.29
C LEU A 246 34.31 -15.86 -29.27
N PRO A 247 34.45 -14.63 -29.80
CA PRO A 247 35.70 -13.88 -29.70
C PRO A 247 36.06 -13.65 -28.23
N ALA A 248 37.34 -13.88 -27.90
CA ALA A 248 37.91 -13.67 -26.57
C ALA A 248 37.86 -12.21 -26.12
#